data_AF-A0ABD2ZSV1-F1
#
_entry.id   AF-A0ABD2ZSV1-F1
#
_cell.length_a   1.000
_cell.length_b   1.000
_cell.length_c   1.000
_cell.angle_alpha   90.00
_cell.angle_beta   90.00
_cell.angle_gamma   90.00
#
_symmetry.space_group_name_H-M   'P 1'
#
loop_
_entity.id
_entity.type
_entity.pdbx_description
1 polymer ?
#
loop_
_entity_poly.entity_id
_entity_poly.type
_entity_poly.pdbx_seq_one_letter_code
_entity_poly.pdbx_strand_id
1 'polypeptide(L)'
;MSTNKRWFCKENIQARKERYYKSKLVHSILRHVAETTSIDPQDLYNHVGSPLYSKYGHAFEAFKLIVNDPDSVLNSLTRKVKEVGPDGQVVRKVIPAISEEVKDALVTNIRRRMTPQPLKIRADIEMKCFQFDGVLHIKEAMRKAEAAGNKDCPVKIKLVAPPAYVLNTRTLDKEQGIAILNKAIEACTEEIERHKGKLTVKEAPRVVSEQEDKLHA
;
A
#
# COMPACT_ATOMS: atom_id res chain seq x y z
N MET A 1 -2.72 15.96 -34.77
CA MET A 1 -3.58 16.59 -33.74
C MET A 1 -2.78 17.68 -33.05
N SER A 2 -3.19 18.94 -33.22
CA SER A 2 -2.48 20.13 -32.74
C SER A 2 -2.72 20.33 -31.24
N THR A 3 -1.68 20.23 -30.41
CA THR A 3 -1.79 20.42 -28.95
C THR A 3 -1.73 21.90 -28.58
N ASN A 4 -2.88 22.57 -28.59
CA ASN A 4 -3.01 23.94 -28.11
C ASN A 4 -3.19 23.97 -26.57
N LYS A 5 -2.19 24.51 -25.86
CA LYS A 5 -2.11 24.60 -24.39
C LYS A 5 -3.00 25.70 -23.76
N ARG A 6 -3.69 26.53 -24.55
CA ARG A 6 -4.32 27.78 -24.06
C ARG A 6 -5.67 27.65 -23.34
N TRP A 7 -6.38 26.51 -23.43
CA TRP A 7 -7.75 26.36 -22.91
C TRP A 7 -7.87 25.31 -21.78
N PHE A 8 -6.95 25.34 -20.81
CA PHE A 8 -7.00 24.43 -19.68
C PHE A 8 -7.59 25.14 -18.46
N CYS A 9 -8.91 25.09 -18.29
CA CYS A 9 -9.55 25.42 -17.01
C CYS A 9 -8.93 24.56 -15.89
N LYS A 10 -8.70 25.13 -14.69
CA LYS A 10 -8.06 24.43 -13.56
C LYS A 10 -8.74 23.11 -13.19
N GLU A 11 -10.07 23.04 -13.34
CA GLU A 11 -10.88 21.83 -13.12
C GLU A 11 -10.58 20.72 -14.15
N ASN A 12 -10.34 21.10 -15.42
CA ASN A 12 -9.96 20.17 -16.50
C ASN A 12 -8.51 19.64 -16.32
N ILE A 13 -7.65 20.39 -15.62
CA ILE A 13 -6.27 19.94 -15.34
C ILE A 13 -6.29 18.78 -14.35
N GLN A 14 -7.09 18.85 -13.28
CA GLN A 14 -7.13 17.79 -12.27
C GLN A 14 -7.71 16.49 -12.83
N ALA A 15 -8.83 16.57 -13.54
CA ALA A 15 -9.44 15.40 -14.20
C ALA A 15 -8.48 14.76 -15.22
N ARG A 16 -7.73 15.57 -15.98
CA ARG A 16 -6.71 15.07 -16.92
C ARG A 16 -5.52 14.44 -16.20
N LYS A 17 -5.05 15.03 -15.10
CA LYS A 17 -3.99 14.46 -14.25
C LYS A 17 -4.41 13.11 -13.67
N GLU A 18 -5.63 13.01 -13.15
CA GLU A 18 -6.17 11.78 -12.60
C GLU A 18 -6.29 10.69 -13.68
N ARG A 19 -6.84 11.03 -14.85
CA ARG A 19 -6.92 10.09 -15.99
C ARG A 19 -5.54 9.62 -16.43
N TYR A 20 -4.57 10.53 -16.53
CA TYR A 20 -3.20 10.20 -16.85
C TYR A 20 -2.57 9.26 -15.82
N TYR A 21 -2.76 9.55 -14.53
CA TYR A 21 -2.27 8.71 -13.43
C TYR A 21 -2.87 7.30 -13.49
N LYS A 22 -4.19 7.17 -13.68
CA LYS A 22 -4.89 5.88 -13.82
C LYS A 22 -4.31 5.06 -14.99
N SER A 23 -4.14 5.67 -16.16
CA SER A 23 -3.54 4.99 -17.32
C SER A 23 -2.07 4.60 -17.08
N LYS A 24 -1.28 5.47 -16.45
CA LYS A 24 0.13 5.20 -16.14
C LYS A 24 0.28 4.05 -15.14
N LEU A 25 -0.62 3.96 -14.15
CA LEU A 25 -0.63 2.86 -13.20
C LEU A 25 -0.93 1.52 -13.90
N VAL A 26 -1.97 1.48 -14.73
CA VAL A 26 -2.31 0.29 -15.52
C VAL A 26 -1.13 -0.15 -16.40
N HIS A 27 -0.49 0.81 -17.08
CA HIS A 27 0.69 0.52 -17.90
C HIS A 27 1.86 -0.01 -17.10
N SER A 28 2.16 0.59 -15.96
CA SER A 28 3.26 0.13 -15.11
C SER A 28 3.03 -1.28 -14.56
N ILE A 29 1.79 -1.64 -14.23
CA ILE A 29 1.42 -2.99 -13.79
C ILE A 29 1.61 -4.00 -14.93
N LEU A 30 1.01 -3.74 -16.10
CA LEU A 30 1.09 -4.64 -17.25
C LEU A 30 2.53 -4.84 -17.73
N ARG A 31 3.31 -3.76 -17.78
CA ARG A 31 4.73 -3.83 -18.14
C ARG A 31 5.52 -4.72 -17.17
N HIS A 32 5.32 -4.56 -15.86
CA HIS A 32 6.05 -5.36 -14.88
C HIS A 32 5.65 -6.84 -14.93
N VAL A 33 4.38 -7.14 -15.18
CA VAL A 33 3.93 -8.52 -15.41
C VAL A 33 4.59 -9.09 -16.65
N ALA A 34 4.61 -8.36 -17.77
CA ALA A 34 5.27 -8.77 -19.01
C ALA A 34 6.78 -9.04 -18.81
N GLU A 35 7.48 -8.17 -18.06
CA GLU A 35 8.89 -8.36 -17.70
C GLU A 35 9.11 -9.60 -16.82
N THR A 36 8.20 -9.88 -15.88
CA THR A 36 8.31 -11.03 -14.97
C THR A 36 8.04 -12.36 -15.67
N THR A 37 7.08 -12.37 -16.60
CA THR A 37 6.62 -13.58 -17.28
C THR A 37 7.29 -13.77 -18.65
N SER A 38 8.19 -12.86 -19.04
CA SER A 38 8.87 -12.86 -20.34
C SER A 38 7.92 -12.91 -21.54
N ILE A 39 6.74 -12.28 -21.41
CA ILE A 39 5.74 -12.15 -22.48
C ILE A 39 5.90 -10.78 -23.13
N ASP A 40 5.62 -10.69 -24.42
CA ASP A 40 5.61 -9.42 -25.10
C ASP A 40 4.54 -8.47 -24.51
N PRO A 41 4.90 -7.24 -24.11
CA PRO A 41 3.95 -6.29 -23.51
C PRO A 41 2.76 -5.98 -24.44
N GLN A 42 2.95 -5.96 -25.76
CA GLN A 42 1.90 -5.67 -26.73
C GLN A 42 0.86 -6.78 -26.74
N ASP A 43 1.30 -8.04 -26.69
CA ASP A 43 0.40 -9.19 -26.63
C ASP A 43 -0.43 -9.18 -25.35
N LEU A 44 0.19 -8.85 -24.22
CA LEU A 44 -0.52 -8.70 -22.95
C LEU A 44 -1.56 -7.56 -23.02
N TYR A 45 -1.23 -6.45 -23.69
CA TYR A 45 -2.17 -5.34 -23.91
C TYR A 45 -3.36 -5.73 -24.80
N ASN A 46 -3.12 -6.50 -25.86
CA ASN A 46 -4.17 -6.95 -26.77
C ASN A 46 -5.12 -7.93 -26.08
N HIS A 47 -4.58 -8.83 -25.26
CA HIS A 47 -5.35 -9.90 -24.62
C HIS A 47 -5.99 -9.50 -23.29
N VAL A 48 -5.41 -8.55 -22.57
CA VAL A 48 -5.88 -8.14 -21.23
C VAL A 48 -6.33 -6.69 -21.25
N GLY A 49 -5.49 -5.77 -21.75
CA GLY A 49 -5.79 -4.34 -21.74
C GLY A 49 -7.05 -3.99 -22.55
N SER A 50 -7.06 -4.31 -23.84
CA SER A 50 -8.16 -4.00 -24.78
C SER A 50 -9.55 -4.45 -24.29
N PRO A 51 -9.77 -5.73 -23.90
CA PRO A 51 -11.08 -6.16 -23.41
C PRO A 51 -11.51 -5.47 -22.11
N LEU A 52 -10.57 -5.15 -21.22
CA LEU A 52 -10.89 -4.42 -20.00
C LEU A 52 -11.29 -2.96 -20.27
N TYR A 53 -10.63 -2.29 -21.21
CA TYR A 53 -11.02 -0.95 -21.65
C TYR A 53 -12.39 -0.96 -22.33
N SER A 54 -12.71 -1.97 -23.13
CA SER A 54 -13.99 -2.05 -23.82
C SER A 54 -15.15 -2.38 -22.87
N LYS A 55 -14.94 -3.23 -21.85
CA LYS A 55 -16.00 -3.71 -20.95
C LYS A 55 -16.31 -2.74 -19.81
N TYR A 56 -15.29 -2.08 -19.25
CA TYR A 56 -15.44 -1.23 -18.06
C TYR A 56 -15.17 0.27 -18.36
N GLY A 57 -14.95 0.63 -19.63
CA GLY A 57 -14.60 1.98 -20.08
C GLY A 57 -13.14 2.36 -19.76
N HIS A 58 -12.63 2.00 -18.59
CA HIS A 58 -11.24 2.18 -18.21
C HIS A 58 -10.70 0.95 -17.46
N ALA A 59 -9.54 0.43 -17.87
CA ALA A 59 -8.93 -0.74 -17.25
C ALA A 59 -8.67 -0.59 -15.74
N PHE A 60 -8.48 0.64 -15.26
CA PHE A 60 -8.35 0.94 -13.83
C PHE A 60 -9.58 0.54 -13.00
N GLU A 61 -10.80 0.73 -13.51
CA GLU A 61 -12.01 0.33 -12.79
C GLU A 61 -12.14 -1.19 -12.74
N ALA A 62 -11.73 -1.88 -13.81
CA ALA A 62 -11.62 -3.34 -13.79
C ALA A 62 -10.57 -3.82 -12.78
N PHE A 63 -9.44 -3.14 -12.67
CA PHE A 63 -8.41 -3.53 -11.71
C PHE A 63 -8.86 -3.36 -10.25
N LYS A 64 -9.70 -2.35 -9.93
CA LYS A 64 -10.33 -2.27 -8.59
C LYS A 64 -11.18 -3.48 -8.28
N LEU A 65 -11.95 -3.96 -9.25
CA LEU A 65 -12.77 -5.16 -9.09
C LEU A 65 -11.89 -6.40 -8.90
N ILE A 66 -10.78 -6.51 -9.64
CA ILE A 66 -9.81 -7.62 -9.52
C ILE A 66 -9.18 -7.71 -8.12
N VAL A 67 -9.03 -6.58 -7.40
CA VAL A 67 -8.50 -6.61 -6.01
C VAL A 67 -9.39 -7.47 -5.11
N ASN A 68 -10.71 -7.32 -5.24
CA ASN A 68 -11.72 -7.99 -4.40
C ASN A 68 -12.16 -9.34 -4.97
N ASP A 69 -12.39 -9.41 -6.28
CA ASP A 69 -12.88 -10.58 -7.01
C ASP A 69 -12.10 -10.76 -8.32
N PRO A 70 -10.91 -11.39 -8.26
CA PRO A 70 -10.05 -11.57 -9.43
C PRO A 70 -10.68 -12.52 -10.45
N ASP A 71 -11.43 -13.52 -10.01
CA ASP A 71 -11.94 -14.59 -10.86
C ASP A 71 -13.08 -14.11 -11.77
N SER A 72 -14.00 -13.28 -11.27
CA SER A 72 -15.10 -12.75 -12.08
C SER A 72 -14.64 -11.93 -13.28
N VAL A 73 -13.57 -11.16 -13.11
CA VAL A 73 -13.02 -10.32 -14.20
C VAL A 73 -12.09 -11.13 -15.09
N LEU A 74 -11.14 -11.89 -14.51
CA LEU A 74 -10.11 -12.58 -15.28
C LEU A 74 -10.65 -13.83 -16.00
N ASN A 75 -11.62 -14.55 -15.44
CA ASN A 75 -12.26 -15.68 -16.14
C ASN A 75 -13.12 -15.20 -17.32
N SER A 76 -13.57 -13.94 -17.30
CA SER A 76 -14.25 -13.33 -18.45
C SER A 76 -13.31 -12.94 -19.60
N LEU A 77 -12.00 -12.96 -19.37
CA LEU A 77 -10.97 -12.70 -20.38
C LEU A 77 -10.55 -14.01 -21.05
N THR A 78 -11.18 -14.32 -22.18
CA THR A 78 -10.88 -15.51 -22.99
C THR A 78 -10.06 -15.15 -24.22
N ARG A 79 -9.04 -15.96 -24.53
CA ARG A 79 -8.29 -15.86 -25.80
C ARG A 79 -8.83 -16.90 -26.76
N LYS A 80 -9.01 -16.48 -28.02
CA LYS A 80 -9.20 -17.38 -29.15
C LYS A 80 -7.80 -17.67 -29.72
N VAL A 81 -7.15 -18.74 -29.27
CA VAL A 81 -5.92 -19.22 -29.92
C VAL A 81 -6.32 -20.06 -31.13
N LYS A 82 -5.72 -19.79 -32.29
CA LYS A 82 -5.76 -20.69 -33.44
C LYS A 82 -4.48 -21.52 -33.39
N GLU A 83 -4.58 -22.80 -33.06
CA GLU A 83 -3.51 -23.77 -33.34
C GLU A 83 -3.87 -24.56 -34.58
N VAL A 84 -2.87 -24.77 -35.45
CA VAL A 84 -2.95 -25.65 -36.61
C VAL A 84 -2.42 -27.00 -36.14
N GLY A 85 -3.28 -28.01 -36.05
CA GLY A 85 -2.84 -29.38 -35.81
C GLY A 85 -2.03 -29.91 -37.01
N PRO A 86 -1.23 -30.98 -36.83
CA PRO A 86 -0.43 -31.58 -37.90
C PRO A 86 -1.21 -32.03 -39.16
N ASP A 87 -2.55 -32.10 -39.10
CA ASP A 87 -3.44 -32.46 -40.23
C ASP A 87 -4.25 -31.28 -40.83
N GLY A 88 -3.85 -30.02 -40.59
CA GLY A 88 -4.43 -28.87 -41.30
C GLY A 88 -5.90 -28.53 -40.96
N GLN A 89 -6.51 -29.15 -39.93
CA GLN A 89 -7.82 -28.76 -39.41
C GLN A 89 -7.73 -27.71 -38.30
N VAL A 90 -8.51 -26.63 -38.46
CA VAL A 90 -8.57 -25.48 -37.53
C VAL A 90 -9.55 -25.78 -36.39
N VAL A 91 -9.04 -26.26 -35.25
CA VAL A 91 -9.86 -26.51 -34.06
C VAL A 91 -9.89 -25.26 -33.17
N ARG A 92 -11.09 -24.68 -32.98
CA ARG A 92 -11.32 -23.52 -32.09
C ARG A 92 -11.38 -23.99 -30.64
N LYS A 93 -10.27 -23.98 -29.91
CA LYS A 93 -10.28 -24.25 -28.46
C LYS A 93 -10.16 -22.96 -27.66
N VAL A 94 -11.08 -22.78 -26.70
CA VAL A 94 -11.08 -21.63 -25.78
C VAL A 94 -10.05 -21.93 -24.71
N ILE A 95 -8.92 -21.23 -24.74
CA ILE A 95 -7.85 -21.33 -23.74
C ILE A 95 -7.89 -20.04 -22.92
N PRO A 96 -7.69 -20.08 -21.59
CA PRO A 96 -7.52 -18.87 -20.79
C PRO A 96 -6.47 -17.96 -21.44
N ALA A 97 -6.75 -16.65 -21.49
CA ALA A 97 -5.89 -15.70 -22.22
C ALA A 97 -4.49 -15.52 -21.63
N ILE A 98 -4.25 -16.16 -20.49
CA ILE A 98 -3.19 -15.90 -19.54
C ILE A 98 -2.90 -17.27 -18.89
N SER A 99 -1.63 -17.69 -18.82
CA SER A 99 -1.25 -18.86 -18.01
C SER A 99 -1.56 -18.57 -16.54
N GLU A 100 -1.82 -19.61 -15.72
CA GLU A 100 -2.09 -19.41 -14.28
C GLU A 100 -0.97 -18.60 -13.60
N GLU A 101 0.28 -18.80 -14.02
CA GLU A 101 1.45 -18.02 -13.60
C GLU A 101 1.30 -16.51 -13.86
N VAL A 102 0.81 -16.12 -15.05
CA VAL A 102 0.64 -14.72 -15.42
C VAL A 102 -0.60 -14.14 -14.72
N LYS A 103 -1.64 -14.95 -14.48
CA LYS A 103 -2.82 -14.56 -13.71
C LYS A 103 -2.43 -14.23 -12.27
N ASP A 104 -1.65 -15.11 -11.64
CA ASP A 104 -1.16 -14.92 -10.28
C ASP A 104 -0.19 -13.74 -10.17
N ALA A 105 0.73 -13.60 -11.13
CA ALA A 105 1.63 -12.45 -11.19
C ALA A 105 0.86 -11.13 -11.35
N LEU A 106 -0.19 -11.12 -12.18
CA LEU A 106 -1.05 -9.96 -12.39
C LEU A 106 -1.86 -9.61 -11.13
N VAL A 107 -2.53 -10.58 -10.51
CA VAL A 107 -3.32 -10.36 -9.28
C VAL A 107 -2.42 -9.89 -8.15
N THR A 108 -1.25 -10.51 -7.98
CA THR A 108 -0.26 -10.11 -6.98
C THR A 108 0.19 -8.67 -7.18
N ASN A 109 0.49 -8.28 -8.42
CA ASN A 109 0.91 -6.91 -8.73
C ASN A 109 -0.20 -5.88 -8.60
N ILE A 110 -1.43 -6.22 -9.00
CA ILE A 110 -2.60 -5.35 -8.83
C ILE A 110 -2.85 -5.13 -7.33
N ARG A 111 -2.87 -6.20 -6.52
CA ARG A 111 -3.05 -6.08 -5.06
C ARG A 111 -1.96 -5.23 -4.42
N ARG A 112 -0.69 -5.41 -4.80
CA ARG A 112 0.44 -4.63 -4.26
C ARG A 112 0.41 -3.14 -4.63
N ARG A 113 -0.13 -2.78 -5.80
CA ARG A 113 -0.07 -1.42 -6.36
C ARG A 113 -1.39 -0.65 -6.28
N MET A 114 -2.51 -1.34 -6.09
CA MET A 114 -3.84 -0.73 -5.91
C MET A 114 -4.31 -0.70 -4.46
N THR A 115 -3.88 -1.64 -3.63
CA THR A 115 -4.14 -1.57 -2.19
C THR A 115 -3.20 -0.52 -1.60
N PRO A 116 -3.71 0.47 -0.83
CA PRO A 116 -2.84 1.39 -0.11
C PRO A 116 -1.88 0.56 0.75
N GLN A 117 -0.58 0.77 0.55
CA GLN A 117 0.39 0.10 1.40
C GLN A 117 0.33 0.72 2.79
N PRO A 118 0.37 -0.08 3.86
CA PRO A 118 0.34 0.44 5.21
C PRO A 118 1.52 1.40 5.43
N LEU A 119 1.18 2.64 5.76
CA LEU A 119 2.11 3.68 6.16
C LEU A 119 2.67 3.32 7.52
N LYS A 120 4.00 3.42 7.65
CA LYS A 120 4.68 3.35 8.94
C LYS A 120 4.70 4.76 9.53
N ILE A 121 4.17 4.91 10.74
CA ILE A 121 4.23 6.17 11.48
C ILE A 121 5.10 5.94 12.70
N ARG A 122 6.01 6.88 12.92
CA ARG A 122 7.01 6.85 13.97
C ARG A 122 6.92 8.11 14.82
N ALA A 123 7.12 7.95 16.12
CA ALA A 123 7.28 9.04 17.07
C ALA A 123 8.44 8.73 18.03
N ASP A 124 9.27 9.73 18.31
CA ASP A 124 10.43 9.56 19.17
C ASP A 124 10.20 10.31 20.49
N ILE A 125 10.28 9.56 21.59
CA ILE A 125 10.04 10.08 22.94
C ILE A 125 11.25 9.78 23.84
N GLU A 126 11.48 10.65 24.81
CA GLU A 126 12.36 10.39 25.93
C GLU A 126 11.53 10.19 27.20
N MET A 127 11.79 9.09 27.91
CA MET A 127 11.15 8.77 29.19
C MET A 127 12.22 8.69 30.28
N LYS A 128 12.07 9.50 31.32
CA LYS A 128 12.95 9.53 32.49
C LYS A 128 12.11 9.26 33.73
N CYS A 129 12.54 8.32 34.58
CA CYS A 129 11.96 8.12 35.90
C CYS A 129 13.08 8.05 36.93
N PHE A 130 12.98 8.86 37.99
CA PHE A 130 14.04 9.02 39.01
C PHE A 130 13.74 8.23 40.30
N GLN A 131 12.67 7.44 40.33
CA GLN A 131 12.34 6.59 41.48
C GLN A 131 13.16 5.29 41.48
N PHE A 132 13.31 4.67 42.66
CA PHE A 132 14.07 3.43 42.85
C PHE A 132 13.54 2.29 41.96
N ASP A 133 12.23 2.28 41.67
CA ASP A 133 11.55 1.34 40.77
C ASP A 133 11.26 1.92 39.37
N GLY A 134 12.02 2.92 38.93
CA GLY A 134 11.71 3.66 37.70
C GLY A 134 11.63 2.81 36.43
N VAL A 135 12.39 1.71 36.35
CA VAL A 135 12.33 0.79 35.20
C VAL A 135 10.99 0.04 35.13
N LEU A 136 10.37 -0.29 36.27
CA LEU A 136 9.07 -0.94 36.32
C LEU A 136 7.97 0.01 35.84
N HIS A 137 7.99 1.26 36.31
CA HIS A 137 7.02 2.27 35.90
C HIS A 137 7.11 2.62 34.41
N ILE A 138 8.33 2.66 33.84
CA ILE A 138 8.53 2.84 32.40
C ILE A 138 7.90 1.66 31.63
N LYS A 139 8.09 0.42 32.09
CA LYS A 139 7.48 -0.77 31.47
C LYS A 139 5.96 -0.76 31.56
N GLU A 140 5.38 -0.30 32.67
CA GLU A 140 3.93 -0.16 32.84
C GLU A 140 3.36 0.92 31.91
N ALA A 141 4.02 2.08 31.80
CA ALA A 141 3.65 3.14 30.88
C ALA A 141 3.68 2.65 29.42
N MET A 142 4.72 1.89 29.05
CA MET A 142 4.81 1.28 27.71
C MET A 142 3.63 0.35 27.43
N ARG A 143 3.28 -0.53 28.38
CA ARG A 143 2.13 -1.44 28.22
C ARG A 143 0.81 -0.68 28.04
N LYS A 144 0.62 0.43 28.76
CA LYS A 144 -0.57 1.30 28.61
C LYS A 144 -0.63 1.95 27.24
N ALA A 145 0.50 2.42 26.72
CA ALA A 145 0.56 2.96 25.37
C ALA A 145 0.35 1.90 24.27
N GLU A 146 0.88 0.68 24.45
CA GLU A 146 0.59 -0.43 23.53
C GLU A 146 -0.89 -0.83 23.56
N ALA A 147 -1.53 -0.77 24.73
CA ALA A 147 -2.97 -1.02 24.89
C ALA A 147 -3.87 0.05 24.25
N ALA A 148 -3.34 1.25 23.96
CA ALA A 148 -4.06 2.27 23.19
C ALA A 148 -4.16 1.91 21.69
N GLY A 149 -3.37 0.94 21.22
CA GLY A 149 -3.44 0.41 19.87
C GLY A 149 -4.71 -0.40 19.60
N ASN A 150 -5.18 -0.39 18.36
CA ASN A 150 -6.32 -1.17 17.88
C ASN A 150 -5.87 -2.22 16.83
N LYS A 151 -6.81 -3.04 16.33
CA LYS A 151 -6.50 -4.10 15.33
C LYS A 151 -5.92 -3.55 14.03
N ASP A 152 -6.37 -2.37 13.62
CA ASP A 152 -5.96 -1.73 12.36
C ASP A 152 -4.68 -0.89 12.49
N CYS A 153 -4.35 -0.42 13.70
CA CYS A 153 -3.16 0.40 14.01
C CYS A 153 -2.46 -0.12 15.28
N PRO A 154 -1.73 -1.25 15.21
CA PRO A 154 -1.00 -1.77 16.35
C PRO A 154 0.18 -0.86 16.71
N VAL A 155 0.19 -0.35 17.95
CA VAL A 155 1.30 0.45 18.50
C VAL A 155 2.34 -0.49 19.09
N LYS A 156 3.61 -0.32 18.72
CA LYS A 156 4.75 -1.04 19.28
C LYS A 156 5.80 -0.06 19.75
N ILE A 157 6.34 -0.26 20.95
CA ILE A 157 7.38 0.61 21.50
C ILE A 157 8.71 -0.14 21.51
N LYS A 158 9.77 0.52 21.04
CA LYS A 158 11.14 0.00 21.05
C LYS A 158 12.04 0.93 21.85
N LEU A 159 12.92 0.34 22.64
CA LEU A 159 14.05 1.05 23.25
C LEU A 159 15.16 1.18 22.20
N VAL A 160 15.63 2.40 21.96
CA VAL A 160 16.82 2.66 21.14
C VAL A 160 18.03 2.76 22.05
N ALA A 161 17.98 3.67 23.03
CA ALA A 161 19.00 3.85 24.04
C ALA A 161 18.38 4.55 25.25
N PRO A 162 18.67 4.21 26.50
CA PRO A 162 18.15 4.99 27.64
C PRO A 162 18.64 6.45 27.54
N PRO A 163 17.78 7.49 27.65
CA PRO A 163 16.33 7.51 27.94
C PRO A 163 15.42 7.64 26.69
N ALA A 164 15.92 7.43 25.47
CA ALA A 164 15.23 7.51 24.19
C ALA A 164 14.53 6.21 23.75
N TYR A 165 13.26 6.35 23.38
CA TYR A 165 12.35 5.30 22.94
C TYR A 165 11.61 5.73 21.68
N VAL A 166 11.19 4.75 20.89
CA VAL A 166 10.52 4.96 19.61
C VAL A 166 9.21 4.21 19.59
N LEU A 167 8.12 4.91 19.26
CA LEU A 167 6.82 4.31 19.02
C LEU A 167 6.61 4.16 17.53
N ASN A 168 6.31 2.94 17.09
CA ASN A 168 6.02 2.62 15.72
C ASN A 168 4.60 2.06 15.60
N THR A 169 3.84 2.56 14.63
CA THR A 169 2.56 1.97 14.22
C THR A 169 2.50 1.80 12.71
N ARG A 170 1.68 0.86 12.25
CA ARG A 170 1.39 0.64 10.83
C ARG A 170 -0.10 0.86 10.61
N THR A 171 -0.45 1.75 9.69
CA THR A 171 -1.84 2.10 9.41
C THR A 171 -2.04 2.39 7.92
N LEU A 172 -3.25 2.22 7.41
CA LEU A 172 -3.63 2.69 6.07
C LEU A 172 -3.93 4.20 6.08
N ASP A 173 -4.39 4.72 7.21
CA ASP A 173 -4.89 6.09 7.37
C ASP A 173 -3.93 6.95 8.17
N LYS A 174 -3.33 7.95 7.50
CA LYS A 174 -2.36 8.86 8.10
C LYS A 174 -2.90 9.58 9.33
N GLU A 175 -4.11 10.13 9.23
CA GLU A 175 -4.72 10.93 10.31
C GLU A 175 -5.06 10.08 11.53
N GLN A 176 -5.65 8.90 11.31
CA GLN A 176 -5.99 7.97 12.37
C GLN A 176 -4.74 7.47 13.11
N GLY A 177 -3.68 7.12 12.40
CA GLY A 177 -2.46 6.64 13.04
C GLY A 177 -1.72 7.73 13.84
N ILE A 178 -1.73 8.98 13.37
CA ILE A 178 -1.20 10.13 14.14
C ILE A 178 -2.03 10.33 15.42
N ALA A 179 -3.36 10.28 15.33
CA ALA A 179 -4.23 10.43 16.49
C ALA A 179 -4.02 9.32 17.53
N ILE A 180 -3.88 8.06 17.11
CA ILE A 180 -3.63 6.92 18.01
C ILE A 180 -2.27 7.03 18.68
N LEU A 181 -1.23 7.43 17.94
CA LEU A 181 0.10 7.65 18.52
C LEU A 181 0.10 8.80 19.53
N ASN A 182 -0.58 9.92 19.25
CA ASN A 182 -0.72 11.00 20.22
C ASN A 182 -1.44 10.54 21.49
N LYS A 183 -2.54 9.79 21.35
CA LYS A 183 -3.26 9.21 22.49
C LYS A 183 -2.38 8.25 23.30
N ALA A 184 -1.53 7.46 22.65
CA ALA A 184 -0.58 6.59 23.32
C ALA A 184 0.49 7.38 24.09
N ILE A 185 0.98 8.49 23.52
CA ILE A 185 1.94 9.41 24.18
C ILE A 185 1.29 10.08 25.39
N GLU A 186 0.04 10.54 25.28
CA GLU A 186 -0.73 11.12 26.39
C GLU A 186 -0.89 10.10 27.53
N ALA A 187 -1.33 8.88 27.23
CA ALA A 187 -1.48 7.82 28.23
C ALA A 187 -0.13 7.44 28.90
N CYS A 188 0.97 7.44 28.14
CA CYS A 188 2.32 7.28 28.68
C CYS A 188 2.70 8.43 29.60
N THR A 189 2.38 9.67 29.22
CA THR A 189 2.72 10.87 29.97
C THR A 189 2.00 10.87 31.32
N GLU A 190 0.69 10.63 31.33
CA GLU A 190 -0.10 10.54 32.56
C GLU A 190 0.45 9.47 33.52
N GLU A 191 0.84 8.31 33.01
CA GLU A 191 1.37 7.24 33.85
C GLU A 191 2.75 7.57 34.42
N ILE A 192 3.62 8.15 33.60
CA ILE A 192 4.98 8.51 34.00
C ILE A 192 4.97 9.65 35.00
N GLU A 193 4.10 10.64 34.84
CA GLU A 193 3.96 11.76 35.76
C GLU A 193 3.44 11.32 37.14
N ARG A 194 2.54 10.33 37.21
CA ARG A 194 2.09 9.73 38.49
C ARG A 194 3.26 9.17 39.31
N HIS A 195 4.27 8.63 38.63
CA HIS A 195 5.47 8.04 39.25
C HIS A 195 6.65 9.02 39.32
N LYS A 196 6.41 10.34 39.29
CA LYS A 196 7.43 11.41 39.31
C LYS A 196 8.48 11.28 38.20
N GLY A 197 8.12 10.67 37.08
CA GLY A 197 8.92 10.69 35.87
C GLY A 197 8.60 11.90 34.99
N LYS A 198 9.37 12.04 33.91
CA LYS A 198 9.20 13.07 32.89
C LYS A 198 9.26 12.43 31.50
N LEU A 199 8.25 12.69 30.68
CA LEU A 199 8.24 12.35 29.25
C LEU A 199 8.54 13.62 28.43
N THR A 200 9.34 13.50 27.38
CA THR A 200 9.58 14.60 26.43
C THR A 200 9.52 14.05 25.01
N VAL A 201 8.66 14.63 24.17
CA VAL A 201 8.56 14.25 22.76
C VAL A 201 9.70 14.93 22.00
N LYS A 202 10.66 14.14 21.48
CA LYS A 202 11.72 14.66 20.62
C LYS A 202 11.22 14.88 19.21
N GLU A 203 10.44 13.94 18.70
CA GLU A 203 9.89 14.00 17.36
C GLU A 203 8.42 13.56 17.38
N ALA A 204 7.55 14.45 16.91
CA ALA A 204 6.11 14.19 16.86
C ALA A 204 5.78 13.09 15.83
N PRO A 205 4.62 12.42 15.95
CA PRO A 205 4.21 11.35 15.04
C PRO A 205 4.26 11.78 13.57
N ARG A 206 5.16 11.16 12.80
CA ARG A 206 5.29 11.40 11.35
C ARG A 206 5.36 10.10 10.57
N VAL A 207 4.89 10.17 9.33
CA VAL A 207 5.01 9.05 8.38
C VAL A 207 6.47 8.92 7.98
N VAL A 208 7.05 7.75 8.21
CA VAL A 208 8.45 7.46 7.87
C VAL A 208 8.51 6.44 6.75
N SER A 209 9.45 6.67 5.83
CA SER A 209 9.73 5.72 4.75
C SER A 209 10.71 4.64 5.24
N GLU A 210 10.78 3.49 4.56
CA GLU A 210 11.66 2.38 4.97
C GLU A 210 13.15 2.74 5.02
N GLN A 211 13.58 3.78 4.31
CA GLN A 211 14.95 4.30 4.36
C GLN A 211 15.26 5.06 5.66
N GLU A 212 14.29 5.81 6.21
CA GLU A 212 14.49 6.57 7.46
C GLU A 212 14.50 5.66 8.70
N ASP A 213 13.79 4.53 8.64
CA ASP A 213 13.76 3.53 9.73
C ASP A 213 15.15 2.90 9.98
N LYS A 214 15.98 2.73 8.94
CA LYS A 214 17.32 2.13 9.05
C LYS A 214 18.37 3.05 9.67
N LEU A 215 18.18 4.36 9.60
CA LEU A 215 19.15 5.35 10.10
C LEU A 215 19.14 5.48 11.62
N HIS A 216 18.11 4.95 12.28
CA HIS A 216 17.86 5.13 13.70
C HIS A 216 17.47 3.83 14.41
N ALA A 217 17.81 2.68 13.81
CA ALA A 217 17.64 1.34 14.37
C ALA A 217 18.93 0.83 15.01
#